data_AF-A0A5B7E614-F1
#
_entry.id   AF-A0A5B7E614-F1
#
_cell.length_a   1.000
_cell.length_b   1.000
_cell.length_c   1.000
_cell.angle_alpha   90.00
_cell.angle_beta   90.00
_cell.angle_gamma   90.00
#
_symmetry.space_group_name_H-M   'P 1'
#
loop_
_entity.id
_entity.type
_entity.pdbx_description
1 polymer ?
#
loop_
_entity_poly.entity_id
_entity_poly.type
_entity_poly.pdbx_seq_one_letter_code
_entity_poly.pdbx_strand_id
1 'polypeptide(L)'
;MLLSSTSKVFQFRCFVFGFDFLIRYLSCDRQGQGDMKNIRHLAELNYKKAAALFLQLDNPIDILKVQLDQAVLIEDHLQGVHNQQLMTKLHLSIIQLLVDCIPALKTCQSLIQARSSPRPCSNTTPAAADATQARQGEDTNTGDASSHRESSSPRTEEEENQDKIQELLVVFEKKLQSSLMALIKIYSSGRSSKKGNPLGSDLSLLKQMYSLSLNQQSVARITHLLTATSALLPLLKQITTHR
;
A
#
# COMPACT_ATOMS: atom_id res chain seq x y z
N MET A 1 -5.46 22.40 18.94
CA MET A 1 -6.11 21.93 17.69
C MET A 1 -5.88 20.45 17.38
N LEU A 2 -4.85 19.77 17.91
CA LEU A 2 -4.54 18.36 17.59
C LEU A 2 -5.59 17.32 18.03
N LEU A 3 -6.27 17.51 19.18
CA LEU A 3 -7.27 16.54 19.67
C LEU A 3 -8.49 16.36 18.74
N SER A 4 -8.88 17.39 17.99
CA SER A 4 -10.01 17.28 17.06
C SER A 4 -9.65 16.44 15.83
N SER A 5 -8.39 16.51 15.38
CA SER A 5 -7.92 15.76 14.22
C SER A 5 -7.75 14.27 14.54
N THR A 6 -7.21 13.92 15.71
CA THR A 6 -7.10 12.51 16.14
C THR A 6 -8.47 11.86 16.36
N SER A 7 -9.45 12.59 16.92
CA SER A 7 -10.83 12.09 17.06
C SER A 7 -11.47 11.83 15.69
N LYS A 8 -11.27 12.73 14.71
CA LYS A 8 -11.76 12.54 13.34
C LYS A 8 -11.07 11.36 12.63
N VAL A 9 -9.76 11.21 12.77
CA VAL A 9 -9.01 10.04 12.23
C VAL A 9 -9.56 8.74 12.78
N PHE A 10 -9.77 8.67 14.09
CA PHE A 10 -10.31 7.49 14.74
C PHE A 10 -11.72 7.16 14.25
N GLN A 11 -12.61 8.17 14.19
CA GLN A 11 -13.95 8.00 13.64
C GLN A 11 -13.93 7.50 12.19
N PHE A 12 -13.07 8.08 11.34
CA PHE A 12 -12.95 7.63 9.94
C PHE A 12 -12.36 6.23 9.82
N ARG A 13 -11.36 5.87 10.64
CA ARG A 13 -10.84 4.50 10.69
C ARG A 13 -11.93 3.51 11.08
N CYS A 14 -12.62 3.73 12.19
CA CYS A 14 -13.73 2.89 12.62
C CYS A 14 -14.84 2.78 11.58
N PHE A 15 -15.17 3.89 10.92
CA PHE A 15 -16.19 3.94 9.89
C PHE A 15 -15.78 3.15 8.64
N VAL A 16 -14.55 3.33 8.14
CA VAL A 16 -14.01 2.59 6.99
C VAL A 16 -13.99 1.08 7.27
N PHE A 17 -13.49 0.65 8.43
CA PHE A 17 -13.50 -0.77 8.81
C PHE A 17 -14.91 -1.33 8.98
N GLY A 18 -15.83 -0.54 9.55
CA GLY A 18 -17.23 -0.93 9.69
C GLY A 18 -17.91 -1.17 8.34
N PHE A 19 -17.64 -0.33 7.34
CA PHE A 19 -18.17 -0.50 5.99
C PHE A 19 -17.53 -1.65 5.22
N ASP A 20 -16.23 -1.89 5.38
CA ASP A 20 -15.55 -3.07 4.81
C ASP A 20 -16.20 -4.37 5.32
N PHE A 21 -16.40 -4.45 6.64
CA PHE A 21 -17.08 -5.58 7.27
C PHE A 21 -18.53 -5.71 6.78
N LEU A 22 -19.27 -4.60 6.74
CA LEU A 22 -20.66 -4.58 6.29
C LEU A 22 -20.78 -5.04 4.83
N ILE A 23 -19.92 -4.57 3.93
CA ILE A 23 -19.96 -4.98 2.51
C ILE A 23 -19.61 -6.45 2.37
N ARG A 24 -18.57 -6.95 3.06
CA ARG A 24 -18.22 -8.38 3.00
C ARG A 24 -19.32 -9.27 3.56
N TYR A 25 -19.90 -8.89 4.69
CA TYR A 25 -21.00 -9.60 5.32
C TYR A 25 -22.23 -9.64 4.41
N LEU A 26 -22.64 -8.49 3.89
CA LEU A 26 -23.78 -8.37 2.99
C LEU A 26 -23.53 -9.01 1.62
N SER A 27 -22.29 -9.08 1.14
CA SER A 27 -21.95 -9.82 -0.09
C SER A 27 -22.07 -11.35 0.09
N CYS A 28 -21.96 -11.85 1.33
CA CYS A 28 -22.25 -13.24 1.65
C CYS A 28 -23.76 -13.51 1.74
N ASP A 29 -24.56 -12.49 2.11
CA ASP A 29 -26.01 -12.58 2.26
C ASP A 29 -26.75 -12.13 0.98
N ARG A 30 -26.99 -13.08 0.08
CA ARG A 30 -27.49 -12.86 -1.29
C ARG A 30 -28.91 -12.28 -1.43
N GLN A 31 -29.57 -11.83 -0.36
CA GLN A 31 -31.03 -11.61 -0.34
C GLN A 31 -31.56 -10.22 -0.75
N GLY A 32 -30.73 -9.20 -1.06
CA GLY A 32 -31.26 -7.87 -1.44
C GLY A 32 -30.38 -7.06 -2.39
N GLN A 33 -30.48 -7.28 -3.71
CA GLN A 33 -29.64 -6.58 -4.70
C GLN A 33 -29.86 -5.05 -4.80
N GLY A 34 -30.99 -4.52 -4.31
CA GLY A 34 -31.32 -3.09 -4.36
C GLY A 34 -30.46 -2.24 -3.40
N ASP A 35 -30.34 -2.69 -2.15
CA ASP A 35 -29.59 -1.95 -1.13
C ASP A 35 -28.07 -2.06 -1.30
N MET A 36 -27.58 -3.14 -1.91
CA MET A 36 -26.14 -3.35 -2.13
C MET A 36 -25.50 -2.28 -2.99
N LYS A 37 -26.22 -1.76 -4.01
CA LYS A 37 -25.70 -0.68 -4.87
C LYS A 37 -25.54 0.61 -4.09
N ASN A 38 -26.52 0.93 -3.24
CA ASN A 38 -26.50 2.12 -2.39
C ASN A 38 -25.42 2.02 -1.31
N ILE A 39 -25.30 0.86 -0.67
CA ILE A 39 -24.28 0.60 0.36
C ILE A 39 -22.87 0.63 -0.24
N ARG A 40 -22.66 0.03 -1.41
CA ARG A 40 -21.38 0.14 -2.15
C ARG A 40 -21.08 1.58 -2.50
N HIS A 41 -22.02 2.29 -3.10
CA HIS A 41 -21.81 3.69 -3.49
C HIS A 41 -21.48 4.57 -2.28
N LEU A 42 -22.17 4.35 -1.16
CA LEU A 42 -21.91 5.03 0.09
C LEU A 42 -20.51 4.70 0.62
N ALA A 43 -20.08 3.44 0.57
CA ALA A 43 -18.72 3.07 0.95
C ALA A 43 -17.68 3.75 0.06
N GLU A 44 -17.82 3.69 -1.27
CA GLU A 44 -16.91 4.37 -2.21
C GLU A 44 -16.78 5.87 -1.90
N LEU A 45 -17.89 6.54 -1.59
CA LEU A 45 -17.88 7.95 -1.18
C LEU A 45 -17.07 8.16 0.11
N ASN A 46 -17.20 7.27 1.08
CA ASN A 46 -16.51 7.36 2.35
C ASN A 46 -15.02 6.99 2.23
N TYR A 47 -14.65 6.02 1.40
CA TYR A 47 -13.25 5.73 1.06
C TYR A 47 -12.59 6.94 0.41
N LYS A 48 -13.26 7.60 -0.55
CA LYS A 48 -12.75 8.84 -1.17
C LYS A 48 -12.55 9.96 -0.14
N LYS A 49 -13.51 10.17 0.76
CA LYS A 49 -13.39 11.15 1.85
C LYS A 49 -12.25 10.82 2.80
N ALA A 50 -12.12 9.56 3.19
CA ALA A 50 -11.05 9.08 4.06
C ALA A 50 -9.68 9.28 3.41
N ALA A 51 -9.52 8.92 2.12
CA ALA A 51 -8.28 9.12 1.38
C ALA A 51 -7.87 10.60 1.35
N ALA A 52 -8.82 11.51 1.08
CA ALA A 52 -8.56 12.94 1.07
C ALA A 52 -8.14 13.47 2.46
N LEU A 53 -8.77 12.99 3.53
CA LEU A 53 -8.42 13.35 4.90
C LEU A 53 -7.04 12.80 5.29
N PHE A 54 -6.72 11.55 4.96
CA PHE A 54 -5.41 10.97 5.26
C PHE A 54 -4.28 11.62 4.46
N LEU A 55 -4.57 12.09 3.24
CA LEU A 55 -3.64 12.91 2.48
C LEU A 55 -3.34 14.25 3.17
N GLN A 56 -4.34 14.91 3.77
CA GLN A 56 -4.14 16.15 4.53
C GLN A 56 -3.38 15.96 5.84
N LEU A 57 -3.37 14.73 6.36
CA LEU A 57 -2.72 14.38 7.63
C LEU A 57 -1.36 13.71 7.42
N ASP A 58 -0.88 13.63 6.17
CA ASP A 58 0.38 13.01 5.79
C ASP A 58 0.60 11.62 6.41
N ASN A 59 -0.47 10.80 6.45
CA ASN A 59 -0.39 9.44 6.98
C ASN A 59 -0.32 8.42 5.82
N PRO A 60 0.88 8.06 5.34
CA PRO A 60 1.03 7.27 4.12
C PRO A 60 0.53 5.83 4.27
N ILE A 61 0.57 5.27 5.49
CA ILE A 61 0.09 3.91 5.77
C ILE A 61 -1.43 3.84 5.59
N ASP A 62 -2.15 4.80 6.16
CA ASP A 62 -3.61 4.86 6.03
C ASP A 62 -4.05 5.17 4.59
N ILE A 63 -3.31 6.02 3.87
CA ILE A 63 -3.57 6.29 2.44
C ILE A 63 -3.44 4.98 1.64
N LEU A 64 -2.32 4.27 1.77
CA LEU A 64 -2.10 3.00 1.07
C LEU A 64 -3.21 2.00 1.41
N LYS A 65 -3.57 1.87 2.69
CA LYS A 65 -4.62 0.95 3.13
C LYS A 65 -5.99 1.29 2.53
N VAL A 66 -6.45 2.55 2.64
CA VAL A 66 -7.75 2.98 2.12
C VAL A 66 -7.85 2.78 0.62
N GLN A 67 -6.79 3.08 -0.13
CA GLN A 67 -6.76 2.91 -1.58
C GLN A 67 -6.78 1.43 -1.98
N LEU A 68 -6.07 0.57 -1.24
CA LEU A 68 -6.08 -0.88 -1.45
C LEU A 68 -7.43 -1.51 -1.08
N ASP A 69 -8.06 -1.08 0.02
CA ASP A 69 -9.39 -1.52 0.41
C ASP A 69 -10.43 -1.11 -0.66
N GLN A 70 -10.33 0.11 -1.20
CA GLN A 70 -11.18 0.55 -2.31
C GLN A 70 -10.94 -0.27 -3.59
N ALA A 71 -9.70 -0.68 -3.88
CA ALA A 71 -9.41 -1.59 -4.98
C ALA A 71 -10.05 -2.98 -4.79
N VAL A 72 -10.07 -3.50 -3.56
CA VAL A 72 -10.77 -4.76 -3.22
C VAL A 72 -12.28 -4.63 -3.48
N LEU A 73 -12.89 -3.51 -3.10
CA LEU A 73 -14.32 -3.28 -3.39
C LEU A 73 -14.64 -3.30 -4.89
N ILE A 74 -13.72 -2.81 -5.73
CA ILE A 74 -13.87 -2.86 -7.18
C ILE A 74 -13.69 -4.30 -7.69
N GLU A 75 -12.77 -5.08 -7.14
CA GLU A 75 -12.60 -6.50 -7.48
C GLU A 75 -13.81 -7.35 -7.12
N ASP A 76 -14.42 -7.10 -5.96
CA ASP A 76 -15.67 -7.77 -5.59
C ASP A 76 -16.79 -7.42 -6.59
N HIS A 77 -16.72 -6.24 -7.24
CA HIS A 77 -17.67 -5.90 -8.29
C HIS A 77 -17.44 -6.75 -9.54
N LEU A 78 -16.17 -7.00 -9.88
CA LEU A 78 -15.76 -7.72 -11.07
C LEU A 78 -16.25 -9.18 -11.07
N GLN A 79 -16.41 -9.82 -9.90
CA GLN A 79 -16.82 -11.24 -9.81
C GLN A 79 -18.16 -11.58 -10.48
N GLY A 80 -19.04 -10.59 -10.69
CA GLY A 80 -20.33 -10.77 -11.38
C GLY A 80 -20.42 -10.09 -12.75
N VAL A 81 -19.33 -9.49 -13.24
CA VAL A 81 -19.36 -8.69 -14.47
C VAL A 81 -18.83 -9.51 -15.64
N HIS A 82 -19.69 -9.76 -16.63
CA HIS A 82 -19.30 -10.41 -17.89
C HIS A 82 -19.03 -9.42 -19.04
N ASN A 83 -19.39 -8.14 -18.87
CA ASN A 83 -19.19 -7.11 -19.87
C ASN A 83 -17.72 -6.66 -19.92
N GLN A 84 -17.02 -6.95 -21.03
CA GLN A 84 -15.60 -6.62 -21.21
C GLN A 84 -15.28 -5.12 -21.13
N GLN A 85 -16.17 -4.25 -21.61
CA GLN A 85 -15.96 -2.80 -21.54
C GLN A 85 -16.03 -2.32 -20.09
N LEU A 86 -16.99 -2.84 -19.32
CA LEU A 86 -17.11 -2.53 -17.90
C LEU A 86 -15.93 -3.11 -17.11
N MET A 87 -15.52 -4.36 -17.36
CA MET A 87 -14.33 -4.95 -16.74
C MET A 87 -13.07 -4.12 -17.01
N THR A 88 -12.90 -3.64 -18.25
CA THR A 88 -11.78 -2.76 -18.61
C THR A 88 -11.81 -1.48 -17.77
N LYS A 89 -12.96 -0.82 -17.67
CA LYS A 89 -13.11 0.42 -16.88
C LYS A 89 -12.80 0.19 -15.40
N LEU A 90 -13.26 -0.92 -14.83
CA LEU A 90 -13.04 -1.25 -13.42
C LEU A 90 -11.55 -1.55 -13.15
N HIS A 91 -10.87 -2.32 -14.00
CA HIS A 91 -9.43 -2.53 -13.85
C HIS A 91 -8.61 -1.25 -14.04
N LEU A 92 -8.99 -0.38 -14.99
CA LEU A 92 -8.35 0.95 -15.12
C LEU A 92 -8.59 1.80 -13.87
N SER A 93 -9.77 1.71 -13.25
CA SER A 93 -10.06 2.38 -11.98
C SER A 93 -9.17 1.86 -10.85
N ILE A 94 -8.92 0.55 -10.76
CA ILE A 94 -7.97 0.00 -9.79
C ILE A 94 -6.58 0.58 -10.02
N ILE A 95 -6.09 0.59 -11.27
CA ILE A 95 -4.77 1.16 -11.58
C ILE A 95 -4.71 2.65 -11.22
N GLN A 96 -5.78 3.40 -11.46
CA GLN A 96 -5.84 4.81 -11.06
C GLN A 96 -5.69 4.99 -9.54
N LEU A 97 -6.37 4.18 -8.72
CA LEU A 97 -6.20 4.22 -7.25
C LEU A 97 -4.76 3.91 -6.83
N LEU A 98 -4.11 2.95 -7.50
CA LEU A 98 -2.71 2.62 -7.26
C LEU A 98 -1.77 3.78 -7.66
N VAL A 99 -2.07 4.47 -8.76
CA VAL A 99 -1.33 5.66 -9.19
C VAL A 99 -1.51 6.81 -8.21
N ASP A 100 -2.69 6.98 -7.64
CA ASP A 100 -2.97 8.01 -6.63
C ASP A 100 -2.19 7.77 -5.32
N CYS A 101 -1.62 6.58 -5.12
CA CYS A 101 -0.74 6.26 -3.99
C CYS A 101 0.70 6.76 -4.16
N ILE A 102 1.12 7.27 -5.33
CA ILE A 102 2.49 7.74 -5.58
C ILE A 102 3.02 8.68 -4.47
N PRO A 103 2.27 9.68 -3.98
CA PRO A 103 2.74 10.55 -2.90
C PRO A 103 3.02 9.76 -1.61
N ALA A 104 2.12 8.84 -1.23
CA ALA A 104 2.30 8.00 -0.05
C ALA A 104 3.51 7.06 -0.18
N LEU A 105 3.74 6.48 -1.37
CA LEU A 105 4.91 5.65 -1.66
C LEU A 105 6.22 6.43 -1.51
N LYS A 106 6.26 7.70 -1.97
CA LYS A 106 7.43 8.57 -1.76
C LYS A 106 7.71 8.82 -0.29
N THR A 107 6.67 9.14 0.48
CA THR A 107 6.79 9.35 1.93
C THR A 107 7.28 8.08 2.63
N CYS A 108 6.71 6.92 2.33
CA CYS A 108 7.16 5.63 2.85
C CYS A 108 8.62 5.34 2.47
N GLN A 109 9.06 5.69 1.26
CA GLN A 109 10.45 5.51 0.84
C GLN A 109 11.40 6.37 1.68
N SER A 110 11.06 7.63 1.89
CA SER A 110 11.85 8.52 2.76
C SER A 110 11.91 8.01 4.20
N LEU A 111 10.81 7.49 4.75
CA LEU A 111 10.78 6.90 6.10
C LEU A 111 11.70 5.67 6.22
N ILE A 112 11.71 4.80 5.21
CA ILE A 112 12.60 3.63 5.18
C ILE A 112 14.06 4.05 5.01
N GLN A 113 14.35 5.00 4.12
CA GLN A 113 15.71 5.45 3.81
C GLN A 113 16.37 6.25 4.93
N ALA A 114 15.61 7.09 5.64
CA ALA A 114 16.10 7.87 6.78
C ALA A 114 16.68 6.98 7.90
N ARG A 115 16.29 5.70 7.95
CA ARG A 115 16.80 4.72 8.93
C ARG A 115 18.02 3.94 8.44
N SER A 116 18.18 3.77 7.13
CA SER A 116 19.36 3.12 6.55
C SER A 116 20.61 4.01 6.52
N SER A 117 20.46 5.32 6.77
CA SER A 117 21.59 6.24 6.90
C SER A 117 22.21 6.11 8.30
N PRO A 118 23.52 5.85 8.43
CA PRO A 118 24.18 5.79 9.73
C PRO A 118 24.10 7.17 10.38
N ARG A 119 23.43 7.27 11.53
CA ARG A 119 23.47 8.48 12.36
C ARG A 119 24.94 8.79 12.68
N PRO A 120 25.47 9.99 12.37
CA PRO A 120 26.73 10.41 12.95
C PRO A 120 26.50 10.59 14.46
N CYS A 121 27.04 9.67 15.26
CA CYS A 121 27.12 9.82 16.70
C CYS A 121 28.09 10.98 17.01
N SER A 122 27.58 12.20 17.12
CA SER A 122 28.36 13.34 17.63
C SER A 122 28.34 13.33 19.15
N ASN A 123 29.02 12.35 19.75
CA ASN A 123 29.44 12.42 21.16
C ASN A 123 30.97 12.46 21.21
N THR A 124 31.52 13.63 20.93
CA THR A 124 32.87 14.00 21.39
C THR A 124 32.76 15.34 22.11
N THR A 125 32.37 15.28 23.36
CA THR A 125 32.78 16.27 24.36
C THR A 125 34.24 15.96 24.72
N PRO A 126 35.17 16.92 24.60
CA PRO A 126 36.53 16.74 25.09
C PRO A 126 36.55 16.97 26.60
N ALA A 127 36.73 15.92 27.39
CA ALA A 127 37.05 16.04 28.80
C ALA A 127 38.40 15.39 29.05
N ALA A 128 39.44 16.23 29.06
CA ALA A 128 40.71 15.90 29.68
C ALA A 128 40.54 15.92 31.21
N ALA A 129 40.95 14.85 31.89
CA ALA A 129 41.60 14.85 33.21
C ALA A 129 41.82 13.41 33.69
N ASP A 130 43.05 12.94 33.47
CA ASP A 130 43.92 12.30 34.45
C ASP A 130 43.29 11.71 35.74
N ALA A 131 43.41 10.38 35.91
CA ALA A 131 43.70 9.76 37.20
C ALA A 131 44.13 8.29 37.03
N THR A 132 45.21 7.96 37.70
CA THR A 132 46.01 6.73 37.65
C THR A 132 45.61 5.73 38.76
N GLN A 133 45.87 4.43 38.50
CA GLN A 133 46.11 3.29 39.44
C GLN A 133 44.97 2.38 39.98
N ALA A 134 45.01 1.13 39.48
CA ALA A 134 45.20 -0.16 40.18
C ALA A 134 44.41 -0.55 41.45
N ARG A 135 43.75 -1.73 41.42
CA ARG A 135 43.98 -2.88 42.35
C ARG A 135 43.18 -4.15 42.00
N GLN A 136 43.72 -5.28 42.47
CA GLN A 136 43.40 -6.70 42.26
C GLN A 136 42.28 -7.26 43.18
N GLY A 137 41.81 -8.47 42.84
CA GLY A 137 41.13 -9.46 43.71
C GLY A 137 39.60 -9.40 43.67
N GLU A 138 38.81 -10.47 43.76
CA GLU A 138 39.02 -11.90 44.05
C GLU A 138 37.67 -12.62 43.83
N ASP A 139 37.70 -13.95 43.68
CA ASP A 139 36.59 -14.87 43.41
C ASP A 139 35.43 -14.83 44.44
N THR A 140 34.19 -15.12 44.01
CA THR A 140 33.40 -16.30 44.46
C THR A 140 31.93 -16.29 43.99
N ASN A 141 31.61 -17.31 43.18
CA ASN A 141 30.57 -18.34 43.37
C ASN A 141 29.09 -18.03 43.73
N THR A 142 28.23 -18.81 43.05
CA THR A 142 26.91 -19.36 43.46
C THR A 142 25.67 -18.46 43.50
N GLY A 143 24.63 -18.85 42.75
CA GLY A 143 23.27 -18.38 42.95
C GLY A 143 22.32 -18.67 41.79
N ASP A 144 21.86 -19.92 41.73
CA ASP A 144 20.80 -20.44 40.88
C ASP A 144 19.55 -19.52 40.84
N ALA A 145 19.19 -19.06 39.64
CA ALA A 145 17.95 -18.36 39.37
C ALA A 145 17.44 -18.78 37.99
N SER A 146 16.69 -19.88 37.94
CA SER A 146 15.83 -20.24 36.82
C SER A 146 14.66 -19.24 36.70
N SER A 147 14.99 -18.02 36.28
CA SER A 147 14.02 -17.08 35.74
C SER A 147 13.79 -17.45 34.27
N HIS A 148 12.68 -18.13 34.02
CA HIS A 148 12.05 -18.21 32.71
C HIS A 148 11.64 -16.79 32.29
N ARG A 149 12.61 -16.02 31.80
CA ARG A 149 12.42 -14.66 31.30
C ARG A 149 12.14 -14.79 29.80
N GLU A 150 10.86 -14.92 29.46
CA GLU A 150 10.41 -14.59 28.11
C GLU A 150 10.72 -13.11 27.87
N SER A 151 11.88 -12.84 27.28
CA SER A 151 12.29 -11.50 26.88
C SER A 151 11.56 -11.11 25.60
N SER A 152 10.26 -10.86 25.67
CA SER A 152 9.57 -10.07 24.67
C SER A 152 9.98 -8.62 24.87
N SER A 153 11.14 -8.24 24.33
CA SER A 153 11.52 -6.83 24.21
C SER A 153 10.39 -6.09 23.49
N PRO A 154 9.87 -4.97 24.02
CA PRO A 154 8.81 -4.22 23.36
C PRO A 154 9.35 -3.73 22.01
N ARG A 155 8.77 -4.23 20.91
CA ARG A 155 9.01 -3.70 19.57
C ARG A 155 8.65 -2.22 19.58
N THR A 156 9.48 -1.40 18.95
CA THR A 156 9.15 0.02 18.83
C THR A 156 7.96 0.18 17.87
N GLU A 157 7.06 1.13 18.13
CA GLU A 157 5.94 1.47 17.21
C GLU A 157 6.43 1.72 15.77
N GLU A 158 7.68 2.15 15.67
CA GLU A 158 8.45 2.38 14.47
C GLU A 158 8.78 1.12 13.65
N GLU A 159 9.14 0.01 14.29
CA GLU A 159 9.36 -1.29 13.64
C GLU A 159 8.02 -1.89 13.17
N GLU A 160 6.99 -1.79 13.99
CA GLU A 160 5.63 -2.26 13.64
C GLU A 160 5.08 -1.52 12.41
N ASN A 161 5.31 -0.22 12.30
CA ASN A 161 4.94 0.57 11.13
C ASN A 161 5.71 0.14 9.86
N GLN A 162 6.96 -0.28 10.00
CA GLN A 162 7.75 -0.76 8.85
C GLN A 162 7.25 -2.11 8.35
N ASP A 163 6.93 -3.04 9.26
CA ASP A 163 6.32 -4.33 8.92
C ASP A 163 4.98 -4.11 8.19
N LYS A 164 4.13 -3.22 8.70
CA LYS A 164 2.87 -2.82 8.05
C LYS A 164 3.07 -2.26 6.65
N ILE A 165 4.06 -1.37 6.46
CA ILE A 165 4.38 -0.85 5.12
C ILE A 165 4.77 -1.99 4.19
N GLN A 166 5.64 -2.91 4.63
CA GLN A 166 6.06 -4.04 3.78
C GLN A 166 4.89 -4.94 3.39
N GLU A 167 3.99 -5.25 4.32
CA GLU A 167 2.77 -6.00 4.05
C GLU A 167 1.88 -5.30 3.01
N LEU A 168 1.64 -4.00 3.18
CA LEU A 168 0.85 -3.20 2.23
C LEU A 168 1.51 -3.15 0.85
N LEU A 169 2.84 -3.06 0.77
CA LEU A 169 3.57 -3.10 -0.50
C LEU A 169 3.42 -4.45 -1.22
N VAL A 170 3.38 -5.58 -0.49
CA VAL A 170 3.11 -6.90 -1.08
C VAL A 170 1.70 -6.94 -1.69
N VAL A 171 0.71 -6.42 -0.96
CA VAL A 171 -0.67 -6.36 -1.46
C VAL A 171 -0.76 -5.45 -2.68
N PHE A 172 -0.16 -4.26 -2.61
CA PHE A 172 -0.09 -3.30 -3.70
C PHE A 172 0.49 -3.92 -4.98
N GLU A 173 1.62 -4.61 -4.86
CA GLU A 173 2.27 -5.29 -5.96
C GLU A 173 1.36 -6.33 -6.62
N LYS A 174 0.73 -7.20 -5.81
CA LYS A 174 -0.22 -8.21 -6.29
C LYS A 174 -1.40 -7.57 -7.02
N LYS A 175 -1.96 -6.48 -6.48
CA LYS A 175 -3.08 -5.74 -7.10
C LYS A 175 -2.70 -5.11 -8.43
N LEU A 176 -1.51 -4.51 -8.50
CA LEU A 176 -0.98 -3.94 -9.73
C LEU A 176 -0.81 -5.02 -10.80
N GLN A 177 -0.08 -6.10 -10.48
CA GLN A 177 0.22 -7.18 -11.41
C GLN A 177 -1.03 -7.91 -11.90
N SER A 178 -1.98 -8.19 -11.01
CA SER A 178 -3.23 -8.87 -11.36
C SER A 178 -4.12 -8.02 -12.27
N SER A 179 -4.26 -6.71 -11.98
CA SER A 179 -5.04 -5.79 -12.81
C SER A 179 -4.43 -5.59 -14.19
N LEU A 180 -3.10 -5.44 -14.27
CA LEU A 180 -2.39 -5.37 -15.56
C LEU A 180 -2.55 -6.65 -16.37
N MET A 181 -2.42 -7.81 -15.73
CA MET A 181 -2.61 -9.10 -16.40
C MET A 181 -4.05 -9.28 -16.91
N ALA A 182 -5.06 -8.88 -16.12
CA ALA A 182 -6.45 -8.93 -16.54
C ALA A 182 -6.70 -8.05 -17.77
N LEU A 183 -6.17 -6.82 -17.79
CA LEU A 183 -6.23 -5.94 -18.94
C LEU A 183 -5.53 -6.55 -20.17
N ILE A 184 -4.32 -7.10 -20.01
CA ILE A 184 -3.61 -7.80 -21.10
C ILE A 184 -4.49 -8.90 -21.69
N LYS A 185 -5.15 -9.72 -20.85
CA LYS A 185 -6.04 -10.80 -21.29
C LYS A 185 -7.24 -10.26 -22.05
N ILE A 186 -7.91 -9.21 -21.55
CA ILE A 186 -9.07 -8.58 -22.20
C ILE A 186 -8.67 -8.04 -23.59
N TYR A 187 -7.57 -7.26 -23.65
CA TYR A 187 -7.08 -6.67 -24.91
C TYR A 187 -6.53 -7.71 -25.89
N SER A 188 -5.99 -8.83 -25.39
CA SER A 188 -5.53 -9.93 -26.25
C SER A 188 -6.68 -10.75 -26.82
N SER A 189 -7.80 -10.86 -26.08
CA SER A 189 -8.98 -11.62 -26.49
C SER A 189 -9.86 -10.86 -27.49
N GLY A 190 -9.85 -9.53 -27.47
CA GLY A 190 -10.60 -8.67 -28.40
C GLY A 190 -10.06 -8.61 -29.84
N ARG A 191 -9.18 -9.53 -30.25
CA ARG A 191 -8.44 -9.53 -31.53
C ARG A 191 -9.25 -9.96 -32.77
N SER A 192 -10.56 -9.75 -32.82
CA SER A 192 -11.33 -9.99 -34.05
C SER A 192 -11.28 -8.77 -34.97
N SER A 193 -10.34 -8.81 -35.93
CA SER A 193 -10.44 -8.24 -37.28
C SER A 193 -10.87 -6.77 -37.41
N LYS A 194 -9.91 -5.84 -37.40
CA LYS A 194 -9.92 -4.66 -38.29
C LYS A 194 -8.53 -4.01 -38.34
N LYS A 195 -8.01 -3.94 -39.57
CA LYS A 195 -6.66 -3.49 -39.95
C LYS A 195 -6.56 -1.98 -39.66
N GLY A 196 -5.68 -1.58 -38.74
CA GLY A 196 -5.39 -0.17 -38.41
C GLY A 196 -5.73 0.29 -36.98
N ASN A 197 -5.72 -0.59 -35.97
CA ASN A 197 -6.34 -0.30 -34.68
C ASN A 197 -5.34 0.24 -33.62
N PRO A 198 -5.61 1.39 -32.95
CA PRO A 198 -4.83 1.89 -31.80
C PRO A 198 -4.70 0.89 -30.65
N LEU A 199 -5.59 -0.12 -30.57
CA LEU A 199 -5.53 -1.22 -29.60
C LEU A 199 -4.21 -2.03 -29.60
N GLY A 200 -3.50 -2.07 -30.74
CA GLY A 200 -2.21 -2.77 -30.82
C GLY A 200 -1.13 -2.09 -29.97
N SER A 201 -1.14 -0.76 -29.95
CA SER A 201 -0.24 0.08 -29.14
C SER A 201 -0.54 -0.08 -27.65
N ASP A 202 -1.82 -0.04 -27.27
CA ASP A 202 -2.25 -0.20 -25.88
C ASP A 202 -1.85 -1.55 -25.28
N LEU A 203 -1.94 -2.62 -26.07
CA LEU A 203 -1.55 -3.96 -25.61
C LEU A 203 -0.04 -4.09 -25.41
N SER A 204 0.78 -3.55 -26.32
CA SER A 204 2.24 -3.51 -26.10
C SER A 204 2.59 -2.71 -24.84
N LEU A 205 1.86 -1.64 -24.59
CA LEU A 205 2.06 -0.76 -23.44
C LEU A 205 1.74 -1.47 -22.12
N LEU A 206 0.58 -2.11 -22.04
CA LEU A 206 0.16 -2.95 -20.91
C LEU A 206 1.19 -4.05 -20.61
N LYS A 207 1.74 -4.70 -21.64
CA LYS A 207 2.80 -5.72 -21.48
C LYS A 207 4.09 -5.13 -20.94
N GLN A 208 4.50 -3.96 -21.43
CA GLN A 208 5.66 -3.25 -20.92
C GLN A 208 5.47 -2.90 -19.44
N MET A 209 4.31 -2.36 -19.06
CA MET A 209 3.95 -2.03 -17.67
C MET A 209 3.99 -3.26 -16.77
N TYR A 210 3.45 -4.39 -17.25
CA TYR A 210 3.50 -5.64 -16.51
C TYR A 210 4.95 -6.11 -16.31
N SER A 211 5.79 -6.06 -17.34
CA SER A 211 7.22 -6.41 -17.22
C SER A 211 7.96 -5.52 -16.22
N LEU A 212 7.66 -4.21 -16.20
CA LEU A 212 8.24 -3.26 -15.25
C LEU A 212 7.80 -3.56 -13.81
N SER A 213 6.62 -4.14 -13.62
CA SER A 213 6.10 -4.53 -12.30
C SER A 213 6.62 -5.88 -11.79
N LEU A 214 7.36 -6.65 -12.60
CA LEU A 214 7.88 -7.97 -12.24
C LEU A 214 9.35 -7.97 -11.80
N ASN A 215 10.09 -6.89 -12.06
CA ASN A 215 11.55 -6.93 -12.06
C ASN A 215 12.15 -6.65 -10.66
N GLN A 216 12.12 -7.66 -9.80
CA GLN A 216 12.34 -7.54 -8.35
C GLN A 216 13.79 -7.77 -7.86
N GLN A 217 14.70 -8.31 -8.67
CA GLN A 217 15.85 -9.04 -8.09
C GLN A 217 16.98 -8.17 -7.51
N SER A 218 17.03 -6.87 -7.78
CA SER A 218 18.12 -6.01 -7.29
C SER A 218 17.70 -4.70 -6.62
N VAL A 219 16.41 -4.36 -6.64
CA VAL A 219 15.90 -3.05 -6.19
C VAL A 219 14.94 -3.23 -5.02
N ALA A 220 15.07 -2.41 -3.98
CA ALA A 220 14.13 -2.39 -2.86
C ALA A 220 12.69 -2.26 -3.39
N ARG A 221 11.77 -3.12 -2.90
CA ARG A 221 10.39 -3.22 -3.41
C ARG A 221 9.71 -1.87 -3.54
N ILE A 222 9.86 -0.99 -2.55
CA ILE A 222 9.24 0.34 -2.57
C ILE A 222 9.74 1.21 -3.72
N THR A 223 11.04 1.18 -4.01
CA THR A 223 11.65 1.94 -5.11
C THR A 223 11.18 1.37 -6.45
N HIS A 224 11.17 0.04 -6.58
CA HIS A 224 10.66 -0.63 -7.77
C HIS A 224 9.18 -0.30 -8.04
N LEU A 225 8.31 -0.41 -7.02
CA LEU A 225 6.90 -0.09 -7.15
C LEU A 225 6.66 1.38 -7.45
N LEU A 226 7.42 2.29 -6.85
CA LEU A 226 7.33 3.71 -7.15
C LEU A 226 7.70 4.00 -8.61
N THR A 227 8.78 3.41 -9.12
CA THR A 227 9.19 3.55 -10.52
C THR A 227 8.16 2.98 -11.47
N ALA A 228 7.71 1.74 -11.22
CA ALA A 228 6.70 1.08 -12.02
C ALA A 228 5.40 1.90 -12.06
N THR A 229 4.91 2.35 -10.90
CA THR A 229 3.67 3.12 -10.75
C THR A 229 3.77 4.51 -11.39
N SER A 230 4.91 5.19 -11.23
CA SER A 230 5.14 6.50 -11.84
C SER A 230 5.18 6.42 -13.37
N ALA A 231 5.71 5.32 -13.92
CA ALA A 231 5.71 5.08 -15.36
C ALA A 231 4.28 4.85 -15.91
N LEU A 232 3.31 4.46 -15.08
CA LEU A 232 1.91 4.28 -15.50
C LEU A 232 1.22 5.63 -15.77
N LEU A 233 1.63 6.71 -15.11
CA LEU A 233 0.90 7.99 -15.12
C LEU A 233 0.71 8.63 -16.51
N PRO A 234 1.75 8.80 -17.35
CA PRO A 234 1.57 9.32 -18.71
C PRO A 234 0.82 8.33 -19.62
N LEU A 235 0.94 7.03 -19.35
CA LEU A 235 0.38 5.95 -20.16
C LEU A 235 -1.11 5.73 -19.90
N LEU A 236 -1.54 5.87 -18.65
CA LEU A 236 -2.94 5.83 -18.25
C LEU A 236 -3.71 6.96 -18.91
N LYS A 237 -3.12 8.17 -18.97
CA LYS A 237 -3.67 9.31 -19.71
C LYS A 237 -3.86 9.00 -21.18
N GLN A 238 -2.93 8.30 -21.84
CA GLN A 238 -3.07 7.91 -23.24
C GLN A 238 -4.24 6.94 -23.44
N ILE A 239 -4.34 5.91 -22.59
CA ILE A 239 -5.40 4.89 -22.68
C ILE A 239 -6.79 5.48 -22.38
N THR A 240 -6.89 6.44 -21.44
CA THR A 240 -8.16 7.09 -21.10
C THR A 240 -8.57 8.19 -22.09
N THR A 241 -7.63 8.82 -22.80
CA THR A 241 -7.94 9.90 -23.76
C THR A 241 -8.42 9.34 -25.11
N HIS A 242 -8.04 8.12 -25.47
CA HIS A 242 -8.47 7.46 -26.70
C HIS A 242 -9.83 6.73 -26.60
N ARG A 243 -10.58 6.90 -25.50
CA ARG A 243 -11.89 6.28 -25.26
C ARG A 243 -12.94 7.30 -24.83
#